data_AF-E3SC44-F1
#
_entry.id   AF-E3SC44-F1
#
_cell.length_a   1.000
_cell.length_b   1.000
_cell.length_c   1.000
_cell.angle_alpha   90.00
_cell.angle_beta   90.00
_cell.angle_gamma   90.00
#
_symmetry.space_group_name_H-M   'P 1'
#
loop_
_entity.id
_entity.type
_entity.pdbx_description
1 polymer ?
#
loop_
_entity_poly.entity_id
_entity_poly.type
_entity_poly.pdbx_seq_one_letter_code
_entity_poly.pdbx_strand_id
1 'polypeptide(L)'
;NTCATLDETTGGPSDLKAGNYKLERFCMEPTKFTVKEESQFKGGVTEFVNTKLVTRLTYTLDQMSGSVTIGPGGSISLKEEDGLDYQATTVQLPGGERVPFLFTIKELEAKGTVNGFGGEFTVPSYRGATFLDPKGRGGS
;
A
#
# COMPACT_ATOMS: atom_id res chain seq x y z
N ASN A 1 -0.56 15.09 2.47
CA ASN A 1 -1.23 13.80 2.22
C ASN A 1 -1.70 13.73 0.78
N THR A 2 -0.87 14.22 -0.15
CA THR A 2 -1.10 14.16 -1.59
C THR A 2 0.25 13.92 -2.22
N CYS A 3 0.35 12.96 -3.15
CA CYS A 3 1.60 12.75 -3.86
C CYS A 3 1.81 13.83 -4.93
N ALA A 4 3.07 14.11 -5.26
CA ALA A 4 3.39 15.02 -6.36
C ALA A 4 2.92 14.41 -7.69
N THR A 5 2.23 15.19 -8.51
CA THR A 5 1.90 14.80 -9.88
C THR A 5 3.04 15.22 -10.81
N LEU A 6 3.27 14.40 -11.83
CA LEU A 6 4.12 14.78 -12.96
C LEU A 6 3.21 15.38 -14.03
N ASP A 7 3.54 16.58 -14.52
CA ASP A 7 2.90 17.14 -15.71
C ASP A 7 3.11 16.19 -16.91
N GLU A 8 2.23 16.25 -17.90
CA GLU A 8 2.34 15.39 -19.09
C GLU A 8 3.73 15.52 -19.71
N THR A 9 4.51 14.46 -19.61
CA THR A 9 5.82 14.36 -20.26
C THR A 9 5.63 13.76 -21.64
N THR A 10 6.45 14.18 -22.60
CA THR A 10 6.47 13.62 -23.96
C THR A 10 7.06 12.20 -24.03
N GLY A 11 7.49 11.64 -22.89
CA GLY A 11 8.19 10.35 -22.83
C GLY A 11 7.33 9.23 -22.27
N GLY A 12 7.44 8.05 -22.87
CA GLY A 12 6.75 6.84 -22.43
C GLY A 12 7.60 5.98 -21.49
N PRO A 13 7.02 4.93 -20.90
CA PRO A 13 7.75 4.00 -20.03
C PRO A 13 8.95 3.31 -20.72
N SER A 14 8.94 3.26 -22.06
CA SER A 14 10.02 2.69 -22.88
C SER A 14 11.24 3.61 -23.02
N ASP A 15 11.13 4.89 -22.65
CA ASP A 15 12.23 5.86 -22.70
C ASP A 15 13.15 5.79 -21.46
N LEU A 16 12.75 4.98 -20.46
CA LEU A 16 13.56 4.72 -19.29
C LEU A 16 14.80 3.89 -19.68
N LYS A 17 15.98 4.47 -19.46
CA LYS A 17 17.25 3.81 -19.77
C LYS A 17 17.44 2.60 -18.85
N ALA A 18 18.03 1.54 -19.40
CA ALA A 18 18.45 0.42 -18.58
C ALA A 18 19.56 0.87 -17.61
N GLY A 19 19.50 0.39 -16.38
CA GLY A 19 20.43 0.77 -15.32
C GLY A 19 19.89 0.53 -13.91
N ASN A 20 20.73 0.84 -12.93
CA ASN A 20 20.37 0.81 -11.53
C ASN A 20 20.10 2.25 -11.06
N TYR A 21 18.94 2.43 -10.44
CA TYR A 21 18.47 3.70 -9.93
C TYR A 21 18.23 3.60 -8.44
N LYS A 22 18.54 4.67 -7.73
CA LYS A 22 18.05 4.87 -6.38
C LYS A 22 16.70 5.56 -6.46
N LEU A 23 15.70 4.98 -5.80
CA LEU A 23 14.39 5.57 -5.63
C LEU A 23 14.40 6.39 -4.35
N GLU A 24 14.07 7.67 -4.44
CA GLU A 24 13.97 8.58 -3.30
C GLU A 24 12.62 9.28 -3.32
N ARG A 25 12.04 9.52 -2.15
CA ARG A 25 10.74 10.20 -2.00
C ARG A 25 9.61 9.53 -2.78
N PHE A 26 9.62 8.20 -2.82
CA PHE A 26 8.51 7.44 -3.34
C PHE A 26 7.29 7.63 -2.45
N CYS A 27 6.17 7.99 -3.08
CA CYS A 27 4.92 8.33 -2.43
C CYS A 27 3.79 7.48 -3.03
N MET A 28 2.91 6.96 -2.17
CA MET A 28 1.72 6.22 -2.56
C MET A 28 0.48 6.81 -1.88
N GLU A 29 -0.41 7.37 -2.69
CA GLU A 29 -1.68 7.94 -2.25
C GLU A 29 -2.86 7.07 -2.69
N PRO A 30 -3.44 6.29 -1.78
CA PRO A 30 -4.71 5.61 -2.02
C PRO A 30 -5.84 6.57 -2.35
N THR A 31 -6.54 6.31 -3.44
CA THR A 31 -7.74 7.06 -3.84
C THR A 31 -9.04 6.37 -3.41
N LYS A 32 -8.99 5.06 -3.17
CA LYS A 32 -10.15 4.25 -2.82
C LYS A 32 -9.74 3.06 -1.96
N PHE A 33 -10.50 2.82 -0.89
CA PHE A 33 -10.42 1.60 -0.09
C PHE A 33 -11.70 0.79 -0.27
N THR A 34 -11.56 -0.46 -0.70
CA THR A 34 -12.63 -1.44 -0.75
C THR A 34 -12.28 -2.62 0.13
N VAL A 35 -13.25 -3.13 0.87
CA VAL A 35 -13.06 -4.28 1.77
C VAL A 35 -13.90 -5.42 1.24
N LYS A 36 -13.30 -6.62 1.20
CA LYS A 36 -14.05 -7.83 0.88
C LYS A 36 -14.87 -8.21 2.09
N GLU A 37 -16.17 -7.97 2.04
CA GLU A 37 -17.10 -8.26 3.13
C GLU A 37 -17.63 -9.69 2.99
N GLU A 38 -17.68 -10.43 4.11
CA GLU A 38 -18.36 -11.71 4.12
C GLU A 38 -19.87 -11.51 4.03
N SER A 39 -20.55 -12.32 3.22
CA SER A 39 -22.00 -12.16 3.10
C SER A 39 -22.68 -12.45 4.42
N GLN A 40 -23.58 -11.54 4.83
CA GLN A 40 -24.45 -11.73 5.98
C GLN A 40 -25.46 -12.89 5.77
N PHE A 41 -25.61 -13.36 4.53
CA PHE A 41 -26.50 -14.46 4.17
C PHE A 41 -25.73 -15.77 4.00
N LYS A 42 -26.32 -16.87 4.48
CA LYS A 42 -25.78 -18.21 4.31
C LYS A 42 -25.68 -18.55 2.81
N GLY A 43 -24.44 -18.71 2.32
CA GLY A 43 -24.15 -19.03 0.91
C GLY A 43 -24.08 -17.81 -0.02
N GLY A 44 -24.04 -16.59 0.51
CA GLY A 44 -23.89 -15.39 -0.30
C GLY A 44 -22.47 -15.19 -0.84
N VAL A 45 -22.37 -14.37 -1.90
CA VAL A 45 -21.10 -14.05 -2.58
C VAL A 45 -20.31 -13.04 -1.75
N THR A 46 -19.00 -13.25 -1.67
CA THR A 46 -18.08 -12.32 -1.01
C THR A 46 -17.51 -11.34 -2.03
N GLU A 47 -17.88 -10.07 -1.92
CA GLU A 47 -17.51 -9.02 -2.88
C GLU A 47 -16.81 -7.85 -2.19
N PHE A 48 -16.05 -7.09 -2.97
CA PHE A 48 -15.43 -5.86 -2.50
C PHE A 48 -16.48 -4.75 -2.46
N VAL A 49 -16.77 -4.25 -1.25
CA VAL A 49 -17.70 -3.14 -1.04
C VAL A 49 -16.96 -1.82 -0.91
N ASN A 50 -17.62 -0.74 -1.33
CA ASN A 50 -17.13 0.62 -1.11
C ASN A 50 -17.20 0.97 0.39
N THR A 51 -16.19 1.67 0.88
CA THR A 51 -16.09 2.05 2.30
C THR A 51 -15.98 3.57 2.47
N LYS A 52 -16.22 4.06 3.69
CA LYS A 52 -15.99 5.46 4.07
C LYS A 52 -14.75 5.55 4.94
N LEU A 53 -13.77 6.34 4.54
CA LEU A 53 -12.58 6.61 5.35
C LEU A 53 -12.95 7.43 6.59
N VAL A 54 -12.51 7.00 7.78
CA VAL A 54 -12.82 7.69 9.05
C VAL A 54 -11.59 8.18 9.81
N THR A 55 -10.37 7.85 9.37
CA THR A 55 -9.11 8.32 9.97
C THR A 55 -8.60 9.66 9.44
N ARG A 56 -9.39 10.37 8.60
CA ARG A 56 -9.00 11.63 7.94
C ARG A 56 -7.77 11.42 7.04
N LEU A 57 -6.98 12.47 6.79
CA LEU A 57 -5.89 12.50 5.81
C LEU A 57 -4.55 11.98 6.39
N THR A 58 -4.53 10.71 6.82
CA THR A 58 -3.36 10.06 7.44
C THR A 58 -2.99 8.73 6.77
N TYR A 59 -3.29 8.57 5.49
CA TYR A 59 -3.24 7.27 4.79
C TYR A 59 -2.20 7.20 3.67
N THR A 60 -1.58 8.32 3.31
CA THR A 60 -0.53 8.35 2.28
C THR A 60 0.77 7.77 2.84
N LEU A 61 1.41 6.88 2.08
CA LEU A 61 2.80 6.47 2.32
C LEU A 61 3.71 7.47 1.60
N ASP A 62 4.77 7.93 2.25
CA ASP A 62 5.60 9.02 1.73
C ASP A 62 7.06 8.85 2.16
N GLN A 63 7.96 9.58 1.49
CA GLN A 63 9.39 9.59 1.78
C GLN A 63 10.03 8.20 1.77
N MET A 64 9.44 7.26 1.02
CA MET A 64 10.00 5.92 0.86
C MET A 64 11.22 5.98 -0.05
N SER A 65 12.16 5.11 0.24
CA SER A 65 13.42 4.97 -0.46
C SER A 65 13.67 3.51 -0.81
N GLY A 66 14.49 3.30 -1.82
CA GLY A 66 14.82 1.95 -2.25
C GLY A 66 15.63 1.92 -3.52
N SER A 67 15.64 0.77 -4.17
CA SER A 67 16.38 0.51 -5.41
C SER A 67 15.45 0.07 -6.53
N VAL A 68 15.70 0.57 -7.74
CA VAL A 68 14.98 0.19 -8.95
C VAL A 68 16.00 -0.18 -10.02
N THR A 69 15.96 -1.42 -10.48
CA THR A 69 16.74 -1.88 -11.63
C THR A 69 15.85 -1.96 -12.85
N ILE A 70 16.25 -1.28 -13.92
CA ILE A 70 15.62 -1.34 -15.23
C ILE A 70 16.52 -2.19 -16.14
N GLY A 71 16.01 -3.35 -16.56
CA GLY A 71 16.74 -4.25 -17.43
C GLY A 71 16.51 -3.95 -18.92
N PRO A 72 17.31 -4.58 -19.81
CA PRO A 72 17.07 -4.54 -21.24
C PRO A 72 15.66 -5.04 -21.57
N GLY A 73 14.95 -4.34 -22.47
CA GLY A 73 13.58 -4.71 -22.85
C GLY A 73 12.50 -4.26 -21.86
N GLY A 74 12.82 -3.36 -20.91
CA GLY A 74 11.83 -2.74 -20.04
C GLY A 74 11.39 -3.60 -18.85
N SER A 75 12.22 -4.55 -18.42
CA SER A 75 12.00 -5.26 -17.15
C SER A 75 12.29 -4.34 -15.97
N ILE A 76 11.49 -4.46 -14.91
CA ILE A 76 11.62 -3.68 -13.67
C ILE A 76 11.80 -4.63 -12.50
N SER A 77 12.75 -4.30 -11.62
CA SER A 77 12.86 -4.85 -10.27
C SER A 77 12.92 -3.69 -9.29
N LEU A 78 11.89 -3.53 -8.46
CA LEU A 78 11.78 -2.51 -7.42
C LEU A 78 11.91 -3.18 -6.05
N LYS A 79 12.72 -2.58 -5.18
CA LYS A 79 12.86 -2.98 -3.78
C LYS A 79 12.71 -1.75 -2.90
N GLU A 80 11.76 -1.82 -1.96
CA GLU A 80 11.60 -0.84 -0.88
C GLU A 80 12.61 -1.16 0.24
N GLU A 81 13.19 -0.12 0.85
CA GLU A 81 14.25 -0.26 1.85
C GLU A 81 13.96 0.49 3.15
N ASP A 82 13.41 1.70 3.09
CA ASP A 82 13.11 2.53 4.26
C ASP A 82 12.12 3.65 3.93
N GLY A 83 11.46 4.22 4.94
CA GLY A 83 10.61 5.41 4.85
C GLY A 83 9.33 5.32 5.66
N LEU A 84 8.31 6.14 5.30
CA LEU A 84 6.98 6.04 5.89
C LEU A 84 6.15 5.03 5.08
N ASP A 85 6.52 3.76 5.22
CA ASP A 85 6.04 2.60 4.47
C ASP A 85 4.79 1.92 5.05
N TYR A 86 4.22 2.47 6.13
CA TYR A 86 2.92 2.06 6.67
C TYR A 86 2.09 3.21 7.25
N GLN A 87 0.76 3.05 7.21
CA GLN A 87 -0.21 3.94 7.86
C GLN A 87 -1.38 3.15 8.46
N ALA A 88 -1.65 3.39 9.75
CA ALA A 88 -2.83 2.85 10.41
C ALA A 88 -4.09 3.54 9.88
N THR A 89 -4.92 2.80 9.17
CA THR A 89 -6.11 3.32 8.50
C THR A 89 -7.35 2.61 9.03
N THR A 90 -8.46 3.35 9.18
CA THR A 90 -9.76 2.75 9.49
C THR A 90 -10.78 3.24 8.50
N VAL A 91 -11.52 2.30 7.95
CA VAL A 91 -12.66 2.55 7.07
C VAL A 91 -13.93 2.00 7.70
N GLN A 92 -15.06 2.54 7.30
CA GLN A 92 -16.38 2.14 7.75
C GLN A 92 -17.15 1.50 6.59
N LEU A 93 -17.63 0.28 6.79
CA LEU A 93 -18.48 -0.44 5.86
C LEU A 93 -19.90 0.17 5.82
N PRO A 94 -20.67 -0.10 4.74
CA PRO A 94 -22.11 0.07 4.78
C PRO A 94 -22.68 -0.71 5.97
N GLY A 95 -23.47 -0.06 6.83
CA GLY A 95 -23.98 -0.67 8.07
C GLY A 95 -23.23 -0.26 9.34
N GLY A 96 -22.08 0.43 9.21
CA GLY A 96 -21.43 1.10 10.35
C GLY A 96 -20.29 0.32 11.01
N GLU A 97 -20.03 -0.90 10.59
CA GLU A 97 -18.86 -1.66 11.02
C GLU A 97 -17.57 -0.93 10.62
N ARG A 98 -16.57 -0.91 11.52
CA ARG A 98 -15.28 -0.29 11.31
C ARG A 98 -14.20 -1.35 11.18
N VAL A 99 -13.48 -1.31 10.07
CA VAL A 99 -12.38 -2.23 9.78
C VAL A 99 -11.07 -1.46 9.86
N PRO A 100 -10.29 -1.64 10.95
CA PRO A 100 -8.93 -1.12 11.05
C PRO A 100 -7.96 -2.03 10.29
N PHE A 101 -7.03 -1.45 9.55
CA PHE A 101 -5.96 -2.16 8.86
C PHE A 101 -4.71 -1.30 8.77
N LEU A 102 -3.58 -1.95 8.52
CA LEU A 102 -2.32 -1.28 8.23
C LEU A 102 -2.16 -1.21 6.71
N PHE A 103 -2.30 -0.04 6.12
CA PHE A 103 -1.93 0.15 4.73
C PHE A 103 -0.41 0.22 4.67
N THR A 104 0.25 -0.68 3.95
CA THR A 104 1.71 -0.78 3.97
C THR A 104 2.25 -1.40 2.69
N ILE A 105 3.51 -1.10 2.40
CA ILE A 105 4.34 -1.81 1.41
C ILE A 105 5.71 -2.19 2.00
N LYS A 106 5.78 -2.41 3.31
CA LYS A 106 7.02 -2.70 4.01
C LYS A 106 7.72 -3.92 3.41
N GLU A 107 9.02 -3.80 3.16
CA GLU A 107 9.86 -4.87 2.57
C GLU A 107 9.36 -5.31 1.18
N LEU A 108 8.74 -4.39 0.42
CA LEU A 108 8.24 -4.69 -0.91
C LEU A 108 9.38 -5.12 -1.83
N GLU A 109 9.22 -6.30 -2.43
CA GLU A 109 10.03 -6.76 -3.56
C GLU A 109 9.11 -7.00 -4.76
N ALA A 110 9.13 -6.08 -5.73
CA ALA A 110 8.27 -6.12 -6.91
C ALA A 110 9.07 -6.31 -8.20
N LYS A 111 8.56 -7.15 -9.09
CA LYS A 111 9.16 -7.47 -10.38
C LYS A 111 8.12 -7.46 -11.49
N GLY A 112 8.56 -7.17 -12.71
CA GLY A 112 7.71 -7.23 -13.88
C GLY A 112 8.28 -6.42 -15.02
N THR A 113 7.40 -5.67 -15.69
CA THR A 113 7.74 -4.82 -16.83
C THR A 113 7.25 -3.39 -16.60
N VAL A 114 7.70 -2.47 -17.43
CA VAL A 114 7.20 -1.08 -17.47
C VAL A 114 5.68 -0.95 -17.65
N ASN A 115 5.01 -1.98 -18.20
CA ASN A 115 3.56 -2.00 -18.38
C ASN A 115 2.81 -2.54 -17.16
N GLY A 116 3.52 -3.14 -16.21
CA GLY A 116 2.93 -3.78 -15.03
C GLY A 116 3.96 -4.61 -14.30
N PHE A 117 4.06 -4.37 -13.00
CA PHE A 117 4.88 -5.12 -12.07
C PHE A 117 4.08 -5.39 -10.79
N GLY A 118 4.44 -6.47 -10.11
CA GLY A 118 3.80 -6.91 -8.88
C GLY A 118 4.82 -7.54 -7.96
N GLY A 119 4.49 -7.60 -6.67
CA GLY A 119 5.40 -8.07 -5.65
C GLY A 119 4.69 -8.45 -4.38
N GLU A 120 5.45 -9.02 -3.47
CA GLU A 120 5.01 -9.31 -2.11
C GLU A 120 5.61 -8.27 -1.16
N PHE A 121 4.88 -8.02 -0.08
CA PHE A 121 5.26 -7.12 1.00
C PHE A 121 4.75 -7.68 2.32
N THR A 122 5.36 -7.27 3.42
CA THR A 122 4.99 -7.73 4.76
C THR A 122 3.85 -6.87 5.30
N VAL A 123 2.81 -7.50 5.86
CA VAL A 123 1.78 -6.82 6.67
C VAL A 123 1.97 -7.19 8.13
N PRO A 124 2.67 -6.34 8.93
CA PRO A 124 2.77 -6.55 10.37
C PRO A 124 1.41 -6.55 11.06
N SER A 125 1.36 -7.11 12.27
CA SER A 125 0.18 -6.96 13.12
C SER A 125 -0.15 -5.48 13.33
N TYR A 126 -1.43 -5.12 13.14
CA TYR A 126 -1.93 -3.75 13.36
C TYR A 126 -1.69 -3.25 14.80
N ARG A 127 -1.64 -4.17 15.77
CA ARG A 127 -1.28 -3.88 17.17
C ARG A 127 0.07 -4.52 17.48
N GLY A 128 0.99 -3.74 18.05
CA GLY A 128 2.29 -4.23 18.49
C GLY A 128 2.18 -5.21 19.67
N ALA A 129 3.27 -5.94 19.95
CA ALA A 129 3.30 -6.98 20.99
C ALA A 129 2.98 -6.47 22.41
N THR A 130 3.28 -5.20 22.69
CA THR A 130 3.01 -4.53 23.98
C THR A 130 1.65 -3.85 24.05
N PHE A 131 0.80 -3.99 23.03
CA PHE A 131 -0.56 -3.48 23.07
C PHE A 131 -1.37 -4.22 24.14
N LEU A 132 -2.08 -3.46 24.97
CA LEU A 132 -2.97 -3.98 25.99
C LEU A 132 -4.42 -3.77 25.56
N ASP A 133 -5.22 -4.82 25.65
CA ASP A 133 -6.66 -4.71 25.49
C ASP A 133 -7.30 -3.98 26.70
N PRO A 134 -8.60 -3.62 26.65
CA PRO A 134 -9.27 -2.94 27.76
C PRO A 134 -9.31 -3.72 29.10
N LYS A 135 -8.89 -4.98 29.11
CA LYS A 135 -8.78 -5.83 30.30
C LYS A 135 -7.32 -6.03 30.73
N GLY A 136 -6.38 -5.29 30.14
CA GLY A 136 -4.96 -5.36 30.47
C GLY A 136 -4.27 -6.62 29.96
N ARG A 137 -4.87 -7.34 29.00
CA ARG A 137 -4.26 -8.53 28.39
C ARG A 137 -3.38 -8.09 27.22
N GLY A 138 -2.16 -8.61 27.16
CA GLY A 138 -1.17 -8.33 26.12
C GLY A 138 -0.46 -9.59 25.62
N GLY A 139 0.37 -9.45 24.60
CA GLY A 139 1.11 -10.57 24.02
C GLY A 139 2.52 -10.79 24.60
N SER A 140 3.15 -9.74 25.14
CA SER A 140 4.51 -9.76 25.70
C SER A 140 4.59 -9.09 27.06
#